data_AF-A0A067PJK5-F1
#
_entry.id   AF-A0A067PJK5-F1
#
_cell.length_a   1.000
_cell.length_b   1.000
_cell.length_c   1.000
_cell.angle_alpha   90.00
_cell.angle_beta   90.00
_cell.angle_gamma   90.00
#
_symmetry.space_group_name_H-M   'P 1'
#
loop_
_entity.id
_entity.type
_entity.pdbx_description
1 polymer ?
#
loop_
_entity_poly.entity_id
_entity_poly.type
_entity_poly.pdbx_seq_one_letter_code
_entity_poly.pdbx_strand_id
1 'polypeptide(L)'
;MDPSTASLPLELLQRILHYLVTGQLDLHRSPDWLPQPYYHPESTQCQFPRDPAYKPVGTSRHPLLTVALVNKHWSFAALSVLYDYVFIRSQEDAVAVAETLQSSPSLAHMVHTLDFAHPPSARGPDSIAEIIMSCINVQHVRLTPASSRSCFTLLSKCPLIRTFCIVRTATSYDVSSSHGFTSYLNFGDLTHLIAHWPDLQNLYMYSGASATNSDSTSNSVPWTVPPNLPRVKGLVIFTRTSVELFRQFLSLTCSLEQLTLSLTEAGQVDEVVDVLRSSKDTLRHLDLEVHIYGHLELPAAFYSVLPNLHHLILLKLAHTFFPPNLLETALPPNIELLDIFLYQDDFAAVAKAADSETPLELSSDDF
;
A
#
# COMPACT_ATOMS: atom_id res chain seq x y z
N MET A 1 -32.63 37.44 13.91
CA MET A 1 -31.73 36.54 13.15
C MET A 1 -31.90 35.17 13.75
N ASP A 2 -32.35 34.20 12.96
CA ASP A 2 -32.61 32.84 13.42
C ASP A 2 -31.30 32.11 13.74
N PRO A 3 -31.08 31.63 14.98
CA PRO A 3 -29.86 30.91 15.37
C PRO A 3 -29.73 29.52 14.71
N SER A 4 -30.71 29.11 13.91
CA SER A 4 -30.74 27.84 13.15
C SER A 4 -29.94 27.86 11.84
N THR A 5 -29.34 29.00 11.46
CA THR A 5 -28.68 29.18 10.14
C THR A 5 -27.14 29.19 10.17
N ALA A 6 -26.49 28.90 11.30
CA ALA A 6 -25.03 28.97 11.41
C ALA A 6 -24.36 27.64 11.81
N SER A 7 -24.92 26.49 11.44
CA SER A 7 -24.18 25.22 11.55
C SER A 7 -23.31 25.01 10.32
N LEU A 8 -22.01 24.82 10.52
CA LEU A 8 -21.07 24.46 9.46
C LEU A 8 -21.58 23.22 8.70
N PRO A 9 -21.54 23.19 7.35
CA PRO A 9 -21.88 22.00 6.56
C PRO A 9 -21.16 20.75 7.08
N LEU A 10 -21.85 19.61 7.05
CA LEU A 10 -21.35 18.36 7.63
C LEU A 10 -20.01 17.96 7.01
N GLU A 11 -19.86 18.12 5.70
CA GLU A 11 -18.66 17.75 4.94
C GLU A 11 -17.45 18.60 5.38
N LEU A 12 -17.67 19.89 5.63
CA LEU A 12 -16.62 20.78 6.14
C LEU A 12 -16.27 20.44 7.58
N LEU A 13 -17.27 20.04 8.37
CA LEU A 13 -17.07 19.66 9.76
C LEU A 13 -16.24 18.38 9.84
N GLN A 14 -16.60 17.35 9.06
CA GLN A 14 -15.82 16.11 8.94
C GLN A 14 -14.37 16.41 8.56
N ARG A 15 -14.10 17.30 7.58
CA ARG A 15 -12.73 17.68 7.21
C ARG A 15 -11.93 18.29 8.36
N ILE A 16 -12.56 19.17 9.14
CA ILE A 16 -11.93 19.76 10.34
C ILE A 16 -11.66 18.66 11.38
N LEU A 17 -12.59 17.74 11.57
CA LEU A 17 -12.41 16.64 12.52
C LEU A 17 -11.33 15.65 12.07
N HIS A 18 -11.24 15.35 10.78
CA HIS A 18 -10.12 14.61 10.22
C HIS A 18 -8.80 15.33 10.50
N TYR A 19 -8.72 16.65 10.27
CA TYR A 19 -7.54 17.46 10.63
C TYR A 19 -7.15 17.32 12.09
N LEU A 20 -8.11 17.32 13.03
CA LEU A 20 -7.79 17.17 14.45
C LEU A 20 -7.12 15.84 14.79
N VAL A 21 -7.39 14.79 14.02
CA VAL A 21 -6.81 13.46 14.24
C VAL A 21 -5.54 13.26 13.42
N THR A 22 -5.46 13.82 12.21
CA THR A 22 -4.32 13.63 11.28
C THR A 22 -3.28 14.74 11.33
N GLY A 23 -3.62 15.90 11.88
CA GLY A 23 -2.81 17.12 11.89
C GLY A 23 -2.82 17.91 10.56
N GLN A 24 -3.59 17.50 9.54
CA GLN A 24 -3.62 18.15 8.22
C GLN A 24 -5.00 18.18 7.54
N LEU A 25 -5.22 19.21 6.72
CA LEU A 25 -6.53 19.57 6.16
C LEU A 25 -6.55 18.94 4.78
N ASP A 26 -7.22 17.80 4.67
CA ASP A 26 -7.35 17.14 3.38
C ASP A 26 -8.34 17.91 2.49
N LEU A 27 -7.78 18.76 1.61
CA LEU A 27 -8.54 19.64 0.71
C LEU A 27 -8.96 18.92 -0.58
N HIS A 28 -8.26 17.86 -0.95
CA HIS A 28 -8.45 17.11 -2.19
C HIS A 28 -8.88 15.71 -1.79
N ARG A 29 -10.15 15.34 -2.02
CA ARG A 29 -10.69 13.98 -1.81
C ARG A 29 -9.80 12.94 -2.51
N SER A 30 -8.65 12.56 -1.95
CA SER A 30 -7.74 11.63 -2.60
C SER A 30 -8.35 10.25 -2.40
N PRO A 31 -8.79 9.59 -3.49
CA PRO A 31 -9.47 8.30 -3.41
C PRO A 31 -8.49 7.16 -3.10
N ASP A 32 -7.20 7.43 -3.07
CA ASP A 32 -6.13 6.44 -3.01
C ASP A 32 -5.49 6.42 -1.63
N TRP A 33 -6.03 5.55 -0.76
CA TRP A 33 -5.41 5.28 0.53
C TRP A 33 -4.17 4.40 0.35
N LEU A 34 -2.99 4.94 0.65
CA LEU A 34 -1.76 4.17 0.82
C LEU A 34 -1.63 3.77 2.30
N PRO A 35 -1.47 2.51 2.71
CA PRO A 35 -1.38 2.17 4.14
C PRO A 35 -0.34 3.03 4.89
N GLN A 36 -0.61 3.36 6.17
CA GLN A 36 0.41 4.00 7.00
C GLN A 36 1.71 3.20 6.90
N PRO A 37 2.87 3.85 6.66
CA PRO A 37 4.14 3.15 6.76
C PRO A 37 4.16 2.51 8.13
N TYR A 38 4.32 1.20 8.15
CA TYR A 38 4.57 0.47 9.36
C TYR A 38 5.91 0.98 9.89
N TYR A 39 5.85 1.84 10.91
CA TYR A 39 7.03 2.41 11.54
C TYR A 39 7.53 1.39 12.57
N HIS A 40 8.39 0.47 12.15
CA HIS A 40 9.27 -0.21 13.09
C HIS A 40 10.59 0.55 13.12
N PRO A 41 11.15 0.86 14.31
CA PRO A 41 12.39 1.62 14.45
C PRO A 41 13.60 0.96 13.76
N GLU A 42 13.49 -0.33 13.41
CA GLU A 42 14.51 -1.09 12.66
C GLU A 42 14.04 -1.55 11.27
N SER A 43 12.86 -1.13 10.80
CA SER A 43 12.43 -1.41 9.44
C SER A 43 12.74 -0.21 8.55
N THR A 44 13.75 -0.35 7.69
CA THR A 44 13.92 0.45 6.47
C THR A 44 12.82 0.10 5.45
N GLN A 45 11.57 -0.05 5.88
CA GLN A 45 10.47 -0.29 4.96
C GLN A 45 10.30 0.96 4.11
N CYS A 46 10.31 0.76 2.79
CA CYS A 46 10.11 1.81 1.78
C CYS A 46 9.06 2.81 2.27
N GLN A 47 9.51 4.04 2.51
CA GLN A 47 8.63 5.17 2.72
C GLN A 47 7.86 5.28 1.42
N PHE A 48 6.58 4.86 1.44
CA PHE A 48 5.72 5.01 0.29
C PHE A 48 5.84 6.45 -0.21
N PRO A 49 6.16 6.67 -1.49
CA PRO A 49 6.01 7.98 -2.08
C PRO A 49 4.54 8.34 -2.01
N ARG A 50 4.20 9.14 -1.00
CA ARG A 50 2.84 9.58 -0.76
C ARG A 50 2.43 10.41 -1.98
N ASP A 51 1.22 10.22 -2.47
CA ASP A 51 0.52 11.39 -3.00
C ASP A 51 0.61 12.47 -1.92
N PRO A 52 1.12 13.68 -2.19
CA PRO A 52 1.19 14.76 -1.20
C PRO A 52 -0.15 15.02 -0.49
N ALA A 53 -1.28 14.63 -1.09
CA ALA A 53 -2.62 14.69 -0.49
C ALA A 53 -2.88 13.61 0.59
N TYR A 54 -2.07 12.55 0.65
CA TYR A 54 -2.34 11.36 1.47
C TYR A 54 -1.49 11.31 2.76
N LYS A 55 -2.12 11.22 3.95
CA LYS A 55 -1.40 11.08 5.24
C LYS A 55 -2.05 10.12 6.26
N PRO A 56 -1.22 9.35 7.00
CA PRO A 56 -1.61 8.54 8.15
C PRO A 56 -2.53 9.23 9.17
N VAL A 57 -3.57 8.55 9.62
CA VAL A 57 -4.33 8.94 10.82
C VAL A 57 -3.44 8.97 12.07
N GLY A 58 -3.31 10.13 12.72
CA GLY A 58 -2.47 10.31 13.91
C GLY A 58 -2.90 9.47 15.12
N THR A 59 -2.06 9.47 16.15
CA THR A 59 -2.08 8.48 17.24
C THR A 59 -3.20 8.63 18.27
N SER A 60 -3.90 9.77 18.34
CA SER A 60 -4.95 10.01 19.35
C SER A 60 -6.28 10.46 18.74
N ARG A 61 -7.31 9.61 18.93
CA ARG A 61 -8.70 9.87 18.54
C ARG A 61 -9.57 10.40 19.69
N HIS A 62 -8.98 10.54 20.88
CA HIS A 62 -9.67 11.10 22.06
C HIS A 62 -10.37 12.44 21.83
N PRO A 63 -9.82 13.38 21.03
CA PRO A 63 -10.52 14.63 20.73
C PRO A 63 -11.90 14.41 20.10
N LEU A 64 -12.06 13.39 19.24
CA LEU A 64 -13.34 13.10 18.59
C LEU A 64 -14.43 12.67 19.59
N LEU A 65 -14.06 11.94 20.65
CA LEU A 65 -15.02 11.53 21.68
C LEU A 65 -15.57 12.73 22.44
N THR A 66 -14.72 13.73 22.72
CA THR A 66 -15.16 14.97 23.39
C THR A 66 -16.07 15.77 22.47
N VAL A 67 -15.69 15.87 21.19
CA VAL A 67 -16.48 16.56 20.17
C VAL A 67 -17.83 15.88 19.92
N ALA A 68 -17.90 14.56 20.02
CA ALA A 68 -19.12 13.79 19.81
C ALA A 68 -20.22 14.11 20.84
N LEU A 69 -19.86 14.72 21.97
CA LEU A 69 -20.79 15.09 23.05
C LEU A 69 -21.35 16.51 22.93
N VAL A 70 -20.90 17.31 21.95
CA VAL A 70 -21.28 18.73 21.84
C VAL A 70 -22.77 18.90 21.49
N ASN A 71 -23.22 18.30 20.38
CA ASN A 71 -24.62 18.23 19.99
C ASN A 71 -24.79 17.16 18.88
N LYS A 72 -26.03 16.91 18.43
CA LYS A 72 -26.33 15.88 17.42
C LYS A 72 -25.53 16.03 16.11
N HIS A 73 -25.34 17.25 15.63
CA HIS A 73 -24.61 17.53 14.38
C HIS A 73 -23.13 17.18 14.49
N TRP A 74 -22.48 17.64 15.57
CA TRP A 74 -21.09 17.32 15.86
C TRP A 74 -20.89 15.85 16.22
N SER A 75 -21.87 15.25 16.90
CA SER A 75 -21.91 13.82 17.20
C SER A 75 -21.87 12.98 15.93
N PHE A 76 -22.76 13.28 14.98
CA PHE A 76 -22.80 12.57 13.70
C PHE A 76 -21.48 12.72 12.91
N ALA A 77 -20.95 13.95 12.82
CA ALA A 77 -19.67 14.19 12.15
C ALA A 77 -18.51 13.44 12.82
N ALA A 78 -18.41 13.51 14.15
CA ALA A 78 -17.34 12.87 14.90
C ALA A 78 -17.41 11.34 14.83
N LEU A 79 -18.61 10.76 14.93
CA LEU A 79 -18.82 9.31 14.78
C LEU A 79 -18.48 8.85 13.37
N SER A 80 -18.87 9.62 12.34
CA SER A 80 -18.50 9.32 10.96
C SER A 80 -16.98 9.26 10.79
N VAL A 81 -16.22 10.24 11.32
CA VAL A 81 -14.75 10.23 11.25
C VAL A 81 -14.15 9.09 12.10
N LEU A 82 -14.74 8.81 13.27
CA LEU A 82 -14.24 7.78 14.19
C LEU A 82 -14.36 6.37 13.62
N TYR A 83 -15.50 6.06 12.99
CA TYR A 83 -15.81 4.73 12.46
C TYR A 83 -15.46 4.54 10.99
N ASP A 84 -15.13 5.60 10.24
CA ASP A 84 -14.61 5.49 8.87
C ASP A 84 -13.40 4.54 8.75
N TYR A 85 -12.57 4.53 9.78
CA TYR A 85 -11.40 3.66 9.90
C TYR A 85 -11.41 2.93 11.24
N VAL A 86 -11.39 1.60 11.21
CA VAL A 86 -11.28 0.75 12.40
C VAL A 86 -9.88 0.16 12.47
N PHE A 87 -9.21 0.38 13.60
CA PHE A 87 -7.89 -0.19 13.89
C PHE A 87 -7.91 -0.89 15.23
N ILE A 88 -7.44 -2.13 15.24
CA ILE A 88 -7.45 -3.00 16.40
C ILE A 88 -6.02 -3.16 16.92
N ARG A 89 -5.78 -2.79 18.18
CA ARG A 89 -4.47 -2.95 18.85
C ARG A 89 -4.45 -4.14 19.80
N SER A 90 -5.60 -4.54 20.33
CA SER A 90 -5.71 -5.57 21.36
C SER A 90 -6.95 -6.47 21.16
N GLN A 91 -7.03 -7.57 21.91
CA GLN A 91 -8.20 -8.46 21.87
C GLN A 91 -9.42 -7.77 22.47
N GLU A 92 -9.20 -6.97 23.51
CA GLU A 92 -10.25 -6.20 24.17
C GLU A 92 -10.86 -5.18 23.21
N ASP A 93 -10.02 -4.49 22.41
CA ASP A 93 -10.48 -3.60 21.34
C ASP A 93 -11.32 -4.37 20.31
N ALA A 94 -10.84 -5.55 19.89
CA ALA A 94 -11.52 -6.36 18.88
C ALA A 94 -12.93 -6.78 19.34
N VAL A 95 -13.05 -7.24 20.59
CA VAL A 95 -14.33 -7.65 21.17
C VAL A 95 -15.26 -6.45 21.31
N ALA A 96 -14.80 -5.34 21.90
CA ALA A 96 -15.62 -4.15 22.10
C ALA A 96 -16.12 -3.55 20.78
N VAL A 97 -15.25 -3.51 19.75
CA VAL A 97 -15.62 -3.04 18.42
C VAL A 97 -16.60 -4.01 17.76
N ALA A 98 -16.38 -5.32 17.83
CA ALA A 98 -17.31 -6.32 17.30
C ALA A 98 -18.72 -6.17 17.91
N GLU A 99 -18.82 -6.11 19.24
CA GLU A 99 -20.10 -5.90 19.94
C GLU A 99 -20.78 -4.58 19.55
N THR A 100 -20.00 -3.50 19.42
CA THR A 100 -20.52 -2.19 19.04
C THR A 100 -21.06 -2.18 17.61
N LEU A 101 -20.34 -2.78 16.65
CA LEU A 101 -20.75 -2.81 15.25
C LEU A 101 -21.94 -3.76 15.01
N GLN A 102 -22.00 -4.88 15.73
CA GLN A 102 -23.15 -5.79 15.69
C GLN A 102 -24.41 -5.15 16.28
N SER A 103 -24.28 -4.42 17.41
CA SER A 103 -25.41 -3.74 18.05
C SER A 103 -25.87 -2.49 17.30
N SER A 104 -24.98 -1.88 16.50
CA SER A 104 -25.26 -0.63 15.78
C SER A 104 -24.94 -0.74 14.29
N PRO A 105 -25.86 -1.31 13.47
CA PRO A 105 -25.66 -1.44 12.03
C PRO A 105 -25.35 -0.12 11.33
N SER A 106 -25.92 1.01 11.79
CA SER A 106 -25.64 2.33 11.22
C SER A 106 -24.17 2.75 11.33
N LEU A 107 -23.48 2.36 12.41
CA LEU A 107 -22.04 2.58 12.57
C LEU A 107 -21.24 1.64 11.66
N ALA A 108 -21.67 0.38 11.54
CA ALA A 108 -21.02 -0.59 10.66
C ALA A 108 -21.07 -0.18 9.18
N HIS A 109 -22.13 0.51 8.75
CA HIS A 109 -22.22 1.06 7.39
C HIS A 109 -21.27 2.25 7.14
N MET A 110 -20.75 2.91 8.19
CA MET A 110 -19.78 3.99 8.06
C MET A 110 -18.35 3.47 7.90
N VAL A 111 -18.09 2.18 8.15
CA VAL A 111 -16.74 1.62 8.12
C VAL A 111 -16.30 1.38 6.67
N HIS A 112 -15.31 2.15 6.22
CA HIS A 112 -14.70 1.98 4.90
C HIS A 112 -13.30 1.36 4.99
N THR A 113 -12.64 1.44 6.14
CA THR A 113 -11.29 0.90 6.32
C THR A 113 -11.17 -0.01 7.53
N LEU A 114 -10.58 -1.19 7.31
CA LEU A 114 -10.22 -2.14 8.36
C LEU A 114 -8.70 -2.34 8.40
N ASP A 115 -8.09 -2.08 9.56
CA ASP A 115 -6.66 -2.30 9.79
C ASP A 115 -6.45 -3.28 10.96
N PHE A 116 -5.99 -4.47 10.59
CA PHE A 116 -5.67 -5.58 11.48
C PHE A 116 -4.16 -5.93 11.41
N ALA A 117 -3.29 -4.95 11.19
CA ALA A 117 -1.83 -5.15 11.13
C ALA A 117 -1.19 -5.68 12.43
N HIS A 118 -1.91 -5.61 13.56
CA HIS A 118 -1.47 -6.09 14.86
C HIS A 118 -2.56 -6.97 15.47
N PRO A 119 -2.87 -8.13 14.87
CA PRO A 119 -3.99 -8.92 15.34
C PRO A 119 -3.68 -9.39 16.76
N PRO A 120 -4.65 -9.35 17.67
CA PRO A 120 -4.49 -9.91 18.98
C PRO A 120 -4.12 -11.39 18.92
N SER A 121 -3.37 -11.86 19.93
CA SER A 121 -2.98 -13.27 20.03
C SER A 121 -4.21 -14.17 20.00
N ALA A 122 -4.17 -15.23 19.19
CA ALA A 122 -5.26 -16.12 18.77
C ALA A 122 -6.00 -16.93 19.87
N ARG A 123 -6.03 -16.46 21.13
CA ARG A 123 -6.75 -17.09 22.24
C ARG A 123 -8.06 -16.35 22.49
N GLY A 124 -9.03 -16.52 21.61
CA GLY A 124 -10.38 -15.94 21.76
C GLY A 124 -11.30 -16.24 20.58
N PRO A 125 -12.61 -15.97 20.70
CA PRO A 125 -13.53 -15.94 19.55
C PRO A 125 -12.97 -15.03 18.45
N ASP A 126 -13.23 -15.36 17.18
CA ASP A 126 -12.70 -14.67 16.00
C ASP A 126 -13.41 -13.31 15.81
N SER A 127 -13.21 -12.39 16.76
CA SER A 127 -13.82 -11.05 16.76
C SER A 127 -13.46 -10.25 15.51
N ILE A 128 -12.31 -10.55 14.88
CA ILE A 128 -11.93 -9.98 13.57
C ILE A 128 -12.92 -10.43 12.49
N ALA A 129 -13.24 -11.73 12.42
CA ALA A 129 -14.25 -12.24 11.49
C ALA A 129 -15.62 -11.59 11.72
N GLU A 130 -16.01 -11.38 12.97
CA GLU A 130 -17.26 -10.69 13.33
C GLU A 130 -17.28 -9.21 12.88
N ILE A 131 -16.16 -8.50 13.02
CA ILE A 131 -16.03 -7.13 12.51
C ILE A 131 -16.18 -7.13 10.98
N ILE A 132 -15.46 -8.01 10.27
CA ILE A 132 -15.51 -8.10 8.81
C ILE A 132 -16.95 -8.39 8.34
N MET A 133 -17.66 -9.33 8.99
CA MET A 133 -19.05 -9.65 8.64
C MET A 133 -20.01 -8.47 8.83
N SER A 134 -19.73 -7.58 9.77
CA SER A 134 -20.59 -6.43 10.06
C SER A 134 -20.38 -5.29 9.05
N CYS A 135 -19.20 -5.20 8.43
CA CYS A 135 -18.78 -4.05 7.63
C CYS A 135 -18.86 -4.35 6.12
N ILE A 136 -20.03 -4.14 5.52
CA ILE A 136 -20.25 -4.42 4.08
C ILE A 136 -19.67 -3.34 3.14
N ASN A 137 -19.47 -2.12 3.64
CA ASN A 137 -19.03 -0.96 2.85
C ASN A 137 -17.51 -0.79 2.79
N VAL A 138 -16.76 -1.80 3.24
CA VAL A 138 -15.31 -1.74 3.35
C VAL A 138 -14.67 -1.64 1.95
N GLN A 139 -13.80 -0.66 1.81
CA GLN A 139 -13.04 -0.36 0.60
C GLN A 139 -11.54 -0.64 0.78
N HIS A 140 -11.03 -0.49 2.00
CA HIS A 140 -9.61 -0.65 2.27
C HIS A 140 -9.40 -1.65 3.42
N VAL A 141 -8.55 -2.65 3.16
CA VAL A 141 -8.29 -3.72 4.14
C VAL A 141 -6.79 -3.94 4.28
N ARG A 142 -6.32 -3.96 5.52
CA ARG A 142 -4.96 -4.32 5.87
C ARG A 142 -4.96 -5.50 6.84
N LEU A 143 -4.28 -6.56 6.46
CA LEU A 143 -4.13 -7.80 7.22
C LEU A 143 -2.68 -8.11 7.52
N THR A 144 -2.48 -9.11 8.37
CA THR A 144 -1.18 -9.77 8.53
C THR A 144 -1.22 -11.19 7.95
N PRO A 145 -0.07 -11.79 7.64
CA PRO A 145 0.02 -13.19 7.24
C PRO A 145 -0.55 -14.17 8.27
N ALA A 146 -0.65 -13.77 9.54
CA ALA A 146 -1.20 -14.57 10.62
C ALA A 146 -2.74 -14.53 10.69
N SER A 147 -3.41 -13.71 9.86
CA SER A 147 -4.86 -13.67 9.79
C SER A 147 -5.44 -15.03 9.38
N SER A 148 -6.54 -15.41 10.02
CA SER A 148 -7.19 -16.71 9.82
C SER A 148 -7.74 -16.86 8.40
N ARG A 149 -7.78 -18.10 7.86
CA ARG A 149 -8.43 -18.39 6.56
C ARG A 149 -9.92 -18.00 6.53
N SER A 150 -10.57 -17.94 7.69
CA SER A 150 -11.93 -17.40 7.84
C SER A 150 -12.00 -15.93 7.40
N CYS A 151 -11.00 -15.10 7.72
CA CYS A 151 -10.97 -13.70 7.28
C CYS A 151 -11.01 -13.58 5.76
N PHE A 152 -10.20 -14.35 5.02
CA PHE A 152 -10.22 -14.31 3.55
C PHE A 152 -11.56 -14.76 2.96
N THR A 153 -12.15 -15.82 3.52
CA THR A 153 -13.49 -16.30 3.10
C THR A 153 -14.59 -15.27 3.37
N LEU A 154 -14.44 -14.43 4.39
CA LEU A 154 -15.40 -13.39 4.71
C LEU A 154 -15.20 -12.15 3.85
N LEU A 155 -13.95 -11.78 3.55
CA LEU A 155 -13.64 -10.65 2.70
C LEU A 155 -14.10 -10.83 1.25
N SER A 156 -14.28 -12.07 0.76
CA SER A 156 -14.92 -12.32 -0.53
C SER A 156 -16.37 -11.86 -0.60
N LYS A 157 -17.00 -11.57 0.55
CA LYS A 157 -18.35 -10.99 0.65
C LYS A 157 -18.36 -9.47 0.67
N CYS A 158 -17.20 -8.81 0.61
CA CYS A 158 -17.04 -7.36 0.61
C CYS A 158 -16.69 -6.90 -0.83
N PRO A 159 -17.69 -6.64 -1.70
CA PRO A 159 -17.43 -6.39 -3.13
C PRO A 159 -16.81 -5.01 -3.42
N LEU A 160 -16.87 -4.09 -2.47
CA LEU A 160 -16.41 -2.70 -2.63
C LEU A 160 -14.92 -2.52 -2.35
N ILE A 161 -14.17 -3.59 -2.10
CA ILE A 161 -12.74 -3.51 -1.81
C ILE A 161 -11.98 -2.95 -3.02
N ARG A 162 -11.31 -1.82 -2.79
CA ARG A 162 -10.46 -1.10 -3.75
C ARG A 162 -8.98 -1.23 -3.39
N THR A 163 -8.67 -1.49 -2.12
CA THR A 163 -7.30 -1.60 -1.65
C THR A 163 -7.17 -2.78 -0.70
N PHE A 164 -6.21 -3.65 -1.01
CA PHE A 164 -5.90 -4.79 -0.16
C PHE A 164 -4.40 -4.83 0.16
N CYS A 165 -4.09 -4.98 1.44
CA CYS A 165 -2.73 -4.93 1.94
C CYS A 165 -2.45 -6.08 2.92
N ILE A 166 -1.31 -6.76 2.74
CA ILE A 166 -0.78 -7.72 3.69
C ILE A 166 0.58 -7.22 4.18
N VAL A 167 0.72 -7.05 5.51
CA VAL A 167 1.93 -6.52 6.14
C VAL A 167 2.59 -7.49 7.11
N ARG A 168 3.91 -7.35 7.30
CA ARG A 168 4.69 -8.11 8.29
C ARG A 168 4.15 -7.88 9.71
N THR A 169 4.14 -8.93 10.52
CA THR A 169 3.94 -8.81 11.98
C THR A 169 5.23 -8.34 12.67
N ALA A 170 5.11 -7.38 13.58
CA ALA A 170 6.22 -6.80 14.36
C ALA A 170 7.02 -7.83 15.17
N THR A 171 6.36 -8.87 15.64
CA THR A 171 6.92 -9.83 16.58
C THR A 171 7.83 -10.87 15.93
N SER A 172 8.09 -10.79 14.61
CA SER A 172 8.82 -11.82 13.85
C SER A 172 10.34 -11.55 13.71
N TYR A 173 10.91 -10.66 14.52
CA TYR A 173 12.38 -10.41 14.50
C TYR A 173 13.18 -11.56 15.11
N ASP A 174 12.57 -12.34 16.02
CA ASP A 174 13.03 -13.69 16.32
C ASP A 174 12.42 -14.62 15.27
N VAL A 175 13.20 -15.06 14.28
CA VAL A 175 14.07 -16.22 14.45
C VAL A 175 14.89 -16.40 13.18
N SER A 176 16.19 -16.53 13.36
CA SER A 176 17.13 -17.28 12.52
C SER A 176 16.77 -18.78 12.36
N SER A 177 15.50 -19.16 12.55
CA SER A 177 15.02 -20.52 12.31
C SER A 177 14.37 -20.58 10.94
N SER A 178 15.03 -21.31 10.08
CA SER A 178 14.59 -22.01 8.89
C SER A 178 13.40 -22.98 9.12
N HIS A 179 12.45 -22.62 9.98
CA HIS A 179 11.19 -23.32 10.20
C HIS A 179 10.06 -22.43 9.75
N GLY A 180 9.42 -22.87 8.67
CA GLY A 180 8.65 -22.04 7.76
C GLY A 180 7.58 -21.21 8.45
N PHE A 181 7.55 -19.92 8.10
CA PHE A 181 6.29 -19.21 8.03
C PHE A 181 5.38 -20.03 7.12
N THR A 182 4.43 -20.76 7.69
CA THR A 182 3.37 -21.39 6.91
C THR A 182 2.58 -20.27 6.28
N SER A 183 2.89 -19.97 5.02
CA SER A 183 2.05 -19.15 4.16
C SER A 183 0.65 -19.74 4.18
N TYR A 184 -0.32 -19.01 4.71
CA TYR A 184 -1.74 -19.42 4.65
C TYR A 184 -2.42 -18.98 3.36
N LEU A 185 -1.77 -18.12 2.57
CA LEU A 185 -2.30 -17.52 1.36
C LEU A 185 -1.35 -17.78 0.19
N ASN A 186 -1.67 -18.78 -0.63
CA ASN A 186 -0.96 -18.97 -1.91
C ASN A 186 -1.53 -18.00 -2.97
N PHE A 187 -0.84 -17.87 -4.11
CA PHE A 187 -1.28 -16.97 -5.18
C PHE A 187 -2.65 -17.38 -5.79
N GLY A 188 -2.97 -18.67 -5.80
CA GLY A 188 -4.28 -19.18 -6.21
C GLY A 188 -5.41 -18.69 -5.31
N ASP A 189 -5.21 -18.73 -3.99
CA ASP A 189 -6.16 -18.24 -3.00
C ASP A 189 -6.36 -16.73 -3.14
N LEU A 190 -5.27 -15.98 -3.36
CA LEU A 190 -5.33 -14.54 -3.62
C LEU A 190 -6.10 -14.23 -4.90
N THR A 191 -5.81 -14.93 -6.00
CA THR A 191 -6.50 -14.71 -7.28
C THR A 191 -8.00 -15.06 -7.20
N HIS A 192 -8.35 -16.11 -6.47
CA HIS A 192 -9.75 -16.44 -6.17
C HIS A 192 -10.43 -15.33 -5.33
N LEU A 193 -9.70 -14.75 -4.38
CA LEU A 193 -10.23 -13.68 -3.54
C LEU A 193 -10.46 -12.38 -4.35
N ILE A 194 -9.46 -11.91 -5.09
CA ILE A 194 -9.57 -10.67 -5.89
C ILE A 194 -10.61 -10.78 -7.01
N ALA A 195 -10.97 -11.99 -7.45
CA ALA A 195 -12.07 -12.19 -8.39
C ALA A 195 -13.44 -11.72 -7.84
N HIS A 196 -13.57 -11.55 -6.53
CA HIS A 196 -14.77 -11.02 -5.87
C HIS A 196 -14.76 -9.49 -5.73
N TRP A 197 -13.66 -8.82 -6.13
CA TRP A 197 -13.45 -7.38 -5.93
C TRP A 197 -13.27 -6.68 -7.28
N PRO A 198 -14.35 -6.46 -8.05
CA PRO A 198 -14.27 -5.93 -9.41
C PRO A 198 -13.63 -4.53 -9.49
N ASP A 199 -13.70 -3.76 -8.40
CA ASP A 199 -13.17 -2.40 -8.30
C ASP A 199 -11.78 -2.33 -7.64
N LEU A 200 -11.07 -3.46 -7.48
CA LEU A 200 -9.75 -3.47 -6.86
C LEU A 200 -8.76 -2.63 -7.68
N GLN A 201 -8.18 -1.61 -7.05
CA GLN A 201 -7.23 -0.69 -7.66
C GLN A 201 -5.82 -0.87 -7.12
N ASN A 202 -5.66 -1.28 -5.87
CA ASN A 202 -4.36 -1.32 -5.20
C ASN A 202 -4.13 -2.64 -4.46
N LEU A 203 -2.97 -3.25 -4.71
CA LEU A 203 -2.54 -4.50 -4.07
C LEU A 203 -1.15 -4.34 -3.46
N TYR A 204 -1.06 -4.55 -2.15
CA TYR A 204 0.18 -4.39 -1.39
C TYR A 204 0.57 -5.70 -0.69
N MET A 205 1.73 -6.24 -1.05
CA MET A 205 2.28 -7.49 -0.51
C MET A 205 3.65 -7.23 0.09
N TYR A 206 3.73 -6.96 1.39
CA TYR A 206 5.01 -6.67 2.07
C TYR A 206 5.72 -7.92 2.60
N SER A 207 6.97 -7.75 3.03
CA SER A 207 7.82 -8.81 3.60
C SER A 207 7.07 -9.65 4.64
N GLY A 208 7.21 -10.97 4.55
CA GLY A 208 6.51 -11.92 5.43
C GLY A 208 5.16 -12.39 4.88
N ALA A 209 4.58 -11.70 3.88
CA ALA A 209 3.54 -12.26 3.03
C ALA A 209 4.19 -13.24 2.05
N SER A 210 4.51 -14.45 2.49
CA SER A 210 4.94 -15.49 1.56
C SER A 210 3.72 -15.89 0.74
N ALA A 211 3.70 -15.63 -0.56
CA ALA A 211 2.80 -16.29 -1.48
C ALA A 211 3.60 -17.43 -2.10
N THR A 212 3.20 -18.68 -1.87
CA THR A 212 3.82 -19.80 -2.57
C THR A 212 3.09 -20.03 -3.89
N ASN A 213 3.81 -20.57 -4.87
CA ASN A 213 3.16 -21.21 -6.01
C ASN A 213 2.22 -22.31 -5.48
N SER A 214 1.05 -22.47 -6.07
CA SER A 214 0.18 -23.59 -5.70
C SER A 214 0.84 -24.90 -6.13
N ASP A 215 0.66 -25.98 -5.35
CA ASP A 215 1.16 -27.32 -5.72
C ASP A 215 0.63 -27.78 -7.10
N SER A 216 -0.46 -27.17 -7.58
CA SER A 216 -1.05 -27.40 -8.90
C SER A 216 -0.35 -26.71 -10.07
N THR A 217 0.64 -25.84 -9.83
CA THR A 217 1.45 -25.18 -10.87
C THR A 217 2.78 -25.90 -11.18
N SER A 218 3.01 -27.07 -10.58
CA SER A 218 4.15 -27.94 -10.95
C SER A 218 4.05 -28.49 -12.38
N ASN A 219 2.93 -28.28 -13.06
CA ASN A 219 2.75 -28.62 -14.46
C ASN A 219 2.79 -27.37 -15.31
N SER A 220 3.60 -27.45 -16.36
CA SER A 220 3.97 -26.53 -17.46
C SER A 220 2.84 -25.80 -18.21
N VAL A 221 1.72 -25.49 -17.56
CA VAL A 221 0.65 -24.68 -18.15
C VAL A 221 1.00 -23.21 -17.96
N PRO A 222 1.13 -22.42 -19.04
CA PRO A 222 1.34 -20.98 -18.94
C PRO A 222 0.21 -20.36 -18.13
N TRP A 223 0.56 -19.61 -17.07
CA TRP A 223 -0.42 -18.81 -16.36
C TRP A 223 -1.05 -17.80 -17.32
N THR A 224 -2.38 -17.79 -17.36
CA THR A 224 -3.15 -16.78 -18.07
C THR A 224 -4.05 -16.09 -17.07
N VAL A 225 -4.04 -14.76 -17.11
CA VAL A 225 -4.86 -13.94 -16.21
C VAL A 225 -6.32 -14.23 -16.53
N PRO A 226 -7.13 -14.69 -15.56
CA PRO A 226 -8.56 -14.85 -15.78
C PRO A 226 -9.17 -13.52 -16.24
N PRO A 227 -10.05 -13.52 -17.26
CA PRO A 227 -10.58 -12.29 -17.87
C PRO A 227 -11.39 -11.42 -16.90
N ASN A 228 -11.86 -12.00 -15.80
CA ASN A 228 -12.69 -11.35 -14.80
C ASN A 228 -11.87 -10.71 -13.66
N LEU A 229 -10.53 -10.82 -13.69
CA LEU A 229 -9.72 -10.21 -12.65
C LEU A 229 -9.66 -8.68 -12.82
N PRO A 230 -9.81 -7.93 -11.71
CA PRO A 230 -9.62 -6.49 -11.73
C PRO A 230 -8.18 -6.18 -12.13
N ARG A 231 -8.01 -5.09 -12.87
CA ARG A 231 -6.70 -4.62 -13.30
C ARG A 231 -6.19 -3.58 -12.31
N VAL A 232 -5.12 -3.93 -11.64
CA VAL A 232 -4.57 -3.14 -10.53
C VAL A 232 -3.77 -1.96 -11.08
N LYS A 233 -3.97 -0.78 -10.49
CA LYS A 233 -3.26 0.47 -10.80
C LYS A 233 -2.04 0.69 -9.91
N GLY A 234 -2.10 0.26 -8.66
CA GLY A 234 -0.99 0.31 -7.71
C GLY A 234 -0.57 -1.08 -7.25
N LEU A 235 0.67 -1.46 -7.53
CA LEU A 235 1.19 -2.78 -7.17
C LEU A 235 2.46 -2.65 -6.33
N VAL A 236 2.47 -3.30 -5.18
CA VAL A 236 3.66 -3.41 -4.32
C VAL A 236 3.96 -4.85 -3.98
N ILE A 237 5.18 -5.28 -4.30
CA ILE A 237 5.69 -6.61 -4.00
C ILE A 237 7.03 -6.46 -3.29
N PHE A 238 6.98 -6.51 -1.96
CA PHE A 238 8.13 -6.44 -1.06
C PHE A 238 8.40 -7.76 -0.34
N THR A 239 7.97 -8.86 -0.96
CA THR A 239 8.14 -10.22 -0.47
C THR A 239 9.04 -10.99 -1.43
N ARG A 240 9.76 -11.99 -0.93
CA ARG A 240 10.60 -12.84 -1.77
C ARG A 240 9.71 -13.74 -2.62
N THR A 241 9.84 -13.63 -3.93
CA THR A 241 9.06 -14.41 -4.91
C THR A 241 9.99 -15.01 -5.97
N SER A 242 9.69 -16.19 -6.49
CA SER A 242 10.36 -16.69 -7.70
C SER A 242 10.01 -15.82 -8.91
N VAL A 243 10.81 -15.88 -9.97
CA VAL A 243 10.53 -15.16 -11.24
C VAL A 243 9.15 -15.52 -11.81
N GLU A 244 8.71 -16.78 -11.71
CA GLU A 244 7.40 -17.20 -12.22
C GLU A 244 6.26 -16.52 -11.47
N LEU A 245 6.31 -16.54 -10.14
CA LEU A 245 5.29 -15.91 -9.30
C LEU A 245 5.30 -14.38 -9.48
N PHE A 246 6.48 -13.81 -9.58
CA PHE A 246 6.67 -12.38 -9.85
C PHE A 246 5.97 -11.98 -11.16
N ARG A 247 6.19 -12.73 -12.24
CA ARG A 247 5.51 -12.54 -13.53
C ARG A 247 3.99 -12.65 -13.39
N GLN A 248 3.49 -13.60 -12.59
CA GLN A 248 2.06 -13.73 -12.33
C GLN A 248 1.48 -12.49 -11.65
N PHE A 249 2.15 -11.93 -10.65
CA PHE A 249 1.70 -10.66 -10.03
C PHE A 249 1.70 -9.50 -11.03
N LEU A 250 2.78 -9.34 -11.80
CA LEU A 250 2.87 -8.28 -12.81
C LEU A 250 1.76 -8.41 -13.87
N SER A 251 1.35 -9.64 -14.19
CA SER A 251 0.25 -9.89 -15.13
C SER A 251 -1.13 -9.39 -14.65
N LEU A 252 -1.30 -9.12 -13.35
CA LEU A 252 -2.53 -8.52 -12.80
C LEU A 252 -2.70 -7.04 -13.18
N THR A 253 -1.74 -6.49 -13.92
CA THR A 253 -1.69 -5.06 -14.25
C THR A 253 -1.83 -4.84 -15.76
N CYS A 254 -2.39 -3.69 -16.16
CA CYS A 254 -2.42 -3.27 -17.58
C CYS A 254 -2.30 -1.75 -17.78
N SER A 255 -2.38 -0.97 -16.69
CA SER A 255 -2.27 0.49 -16.67
C SER A 255 -1.77 0.91 -15.30
N LEU A 256 -0.51 0.55 -14.98
CA LEU A 256 0.06 0.88 -13.68
C LEU A 256 0.27 2.38 -13.57
N GLU A 257 -0.20 2.93 -12.47
CA GLU A 257 0.13 4.27 -12.03
C GLU A 257 1.24 4.23 -10.98
N GLN A 258 1.33 3.13 -10.21
CA GLN A 258 2.33 2.96 -9.15
C GLN A 258 2.90 1.55 -9.12
N LEU A 259 4.23 1.45 -9.05
CA LEU A 259 4.94 0.18 -8.96
C LEU A 259 6.07 0.26 -7.92
N THR A 260 6.01 -0.59 -6.90
CA THR A 260 7.08 -0.76 -5.91
C THR A 260 7.49 -2.21 -5.80
N LEU A 261 8.77 -2.52 -6.00
CA LEU A 261 9.25 -3.90 -6.09
C LEU A 261 10.57 -4.10 -5.34
N SER A 262 10.68 -5.23 -4.63
CA SER A 262 11.95 -5.75 -4.12
C SER A 262 12.45 -6.84 -5.06
N LEU A 263 13.51 -6.57 -5.81
CA LEU A 263 14.11 -7.50 -6.78
C LEU A 263 15.22 -8.31 -6.10
N THR A 264 15.08 -9.64 -6.10
CA THR A 264 16.04 -10.56 -5.48
C THR A 264 16.72 -11.50 -6.48
N GLU A 265 16.20 -11.60 -7.70
CA GLU A 265 16.73 -12.46 -8.76
C GLU A 265 16.92 -11.68 -10.06
N ALA A 266 18.00 -11.95 -10.80
CA ALA A 266 18.31 -11.27 -12.06
C ALA A 266 17.19 -11.35 -13.10
N GLY A 267 16.52 -12.51 -13.20
CA GLY A 267 15.42 -12.71 -14.14
C GLY A 267 14.17 -11.85 -13.86
N GLN A 268 14.03 -11.28 -12.66
CA GLN A 268 12.92 -10.38 -12.35
C GLN A 268 13.09 -9.03 -13.04
N VAL A 269 14.32 -8.62 -13.31
CA VAL A 269 14.60 -7.30 -13.89
C VAL A 269 14.05 -7.21 -15.31
N ASP A 270 14.19 -8.27 -16.11
CA ASP A 270 13.67 -8.32 -17.47
C ASP A 270 12.14 -8.17 -17.50
N GLU A 271 11.44 -8.80 -16.55
CA GLU A 271 9.99 -8.70 -16.41
C GLU A 271 9.55 -7.26 -16.05
N VAL A 272 10.33 -6.55 -15.21
CA VAL A 272 10.06 -5.15 -14.89
C VAL A 272 10.14 -4.28 -16.14
N VAL A 273 11.14 -4.50 -17.00
CA VAL A 273 11.30 -3.70 -18.23
C VAL A 273 10.07 -3.81 -19.15
N ASP A 274 9.47 -4.99 -19.27
CA ASP A 274 8.26 -5.18 -20.07
C ASP A 274 7.04 -4.47 -19.46
N VAL A 275 6.94 -4.43 -18.14
CA VAL A 275 5.92 -3.67 -17.43
C VAL A 275 6.09 -2.17 -17.63
N LEU A 276 7.32 -1.66 -17.58
CA LEU A 276 7.60 -0.25 -17.84
C LEU A 276 7.20 0.15 -19.27
N ARG A 277 7.51 -0.69 -20.26
CA ARG A 277 7.12 -0.43 -21.66
C ARG A 277 5.60 -0.39 -21.85
N SER A 278 4.88 -1.30 -21.20
CA SER A 278 3.42 -1.38 -21.30
C SER A 278 2.70 -0.28 -20.51
N SER A 279 3.32 0.26 -19.45
CA SER A 279 2.74 1.29 -18.58
C SER A 279 3.29 2.70 -18.84
N LYS A 280 3.98 2.93 -19.96
CA LYS A 280 4.66 4.20 -20.26
C LYS A 280 3.77 5.45 -20.21
N ASP A 281 2.49 5.29 -20.56
CA ASP A 281 1.51 6.37 -20.66
C ASP A 281 0.72 6.58 -19.35
N THR A 282 0.98 5.77 -18.31
CA THR A 282 0.22 5.82 -17.05
C THR A 282 1.09 5.85 -15.80
N LEU A 283 2.32 5.34 -15.86
CA LEU A 283 3.17 5.16 -14.69
C LEU A 283 3.63 6.51 -14.13
N ARG A 284 3.33 6.74 -12.86
CA ARG A 284 3.66 7.98 -12.13
C ARG A 284 4.72 7.75 -11.06
N HIS A 285 4.67 6.60 -10.38
CA HIS A 285 5.61 6.25 -9.32
C HIS A 285 6.31 4.93 -9.61
N LEU A 286 7.64 4.94 -9.55
CA LEU A 286 8.49 3.76 -9.67
C LEU A 286 9.47 3.72 -8.50
N ASP A 287 9.43 2.63 -7.73
CA ASP A 287 10.30 2.38 -6.58
C ASP A 287 10.86 0.96 -6.65
N LEU A 288 12.17 0.82 -6.83
CA LEU A 288 12.83 -0.47 -6.96
C LEU A 288 13.92 -0.62 -5.91
N GLU A 289 13.83 -1.70 -5.14
CA GLU A 289 14.86 -2.11 -4.19
C GLU A 289 15.58 -3.36 -4.72
N VAL A 290 16.87 -3.24 -5.04
CA VAL A 290 17.61 -4.28 -5.76
C VAL A 290 18.57 -5.02 -4.84
N HIS A 291 18.25 -6.28 -4.51
CA HIS A 291 19.03 -7.18 -3.67
C HIS A 291 19.62 -8.35 -4.46
N ILE A 292 20.17 -8.06 -5.64
CA ILE A 292 20.74 -9.08 -6.51
C ILE A 292 22.24 -9.18 -6.25
N TYR A 293 22.67 -10.26 -5.58
CA TYR A 293 24.09 -10.47 -5.27
C TYR A 293 24.94 -10.49 -6.55
N GLY A 294 25.98 -9.64 -6.58
CA GLY A 294 26.92 -9.54 -7.71
C GLY A 294 26.47 -8.64 -8.86
N HIS A 295 25.26 -8.08 -8.81
CA HIS A 295 24.74 -7.14 -9.81
C HIS A 295 24.31 -5.84 -9.13
N LEU A 296 25.21 -4.86 -9.11
CA LEU A 296 24.93 -3.53 -8.52
C LEU A 296 24.23 -2.58 -9.51
N GLU A 297 24.20 -2.91 -10.79
CA GLU A 297 23.65 -2.08 -11.86
C GLU A 297 22.49 -2.80 -12.56
N LEU A 298 21.45 -2.06 -12.91
CA LEU A 298 20.34 -2.57 -13.72
C LEU A 298 20.79 -2.73 -15.19
N PRO A 299 20.15 -3.58 -16.00
CA PRO A 299 20.53 -3.79 -17.39
C PRO A 299 20.26 -2.53 -18.23
N ALA A 300 21.06 -2.30 -19.27
CA ALA A 300 20.88 -1.17 -20.20
C ALA A 300 19.46 -1.04 -20.77
N ALA A 301 18.76 -2.17 -20.94
CA ALA A 301 17.36 -2.19 -21.37
C ALA A 301 16.44 -1.41 -20.42
N PHE A 302 16.69 -1.43 -19.11
CA PHE A 302 15.96 -0.64 -18.13
C PHE A 302 16.14 0.86 -18.38
N TYR A 303 17.39 1.33 -18.44
CA TYR A 303 17.69 2.76 -18.63
C TYR A 303 17.21 3.30 -19.99
N SER A 304 17.17 2.47 -21.03
CA SER A 304 16.61 2.89 -22.33
C SER A 304 15.08 3.10 -22.34
N VAL A 305 14.35 2.52 -21.38
CA VAL A 305 12.89 2.67 -21.30
C VAL A 305 12.52 3.92 -20.49
N LEU A 306 13.30 4.24 -19.45
CA LEU A 306 13.02 5.34 -18.52
C LEU A 306 12.67 6.69 -19.17
N PRO A 307 13.36 7.18 -20.22
CA PRO A 307 13.03 8.47 -20.87
C PRO A 307 11.62 8.54 -21.47
N ASN A 308 11.05 7.37 -21.79
CA ASN A 308 9.72 7.27 -22.41
C ASN A 308 8.60 7.31 -21.37
N LEU A 309 8.93 7.31 -20.08
CA LEU A 309 7.96 7.35 -18.98
C LEU A 309 7.58 8.82 -18.69
N HIS A 310 6.87 9.45 -19.64
CA HIS A 310 6.57 10.89 -19.57
C HIS A 310 5.69 11.30 -18.39
N HIS A 311 4.96 10.37 -17.78
CA HIS A 311 4.13 10.63 -16.61
C HIS A 311 4.84 10.34 -15.28
N LEU A 312 6.08 9.85 -15.33
CA LEU A 312 6.82 9.50 -14.13
C LEU A 312 7.26 10.77 -13.40
N ILE A 313 6.67 10.97 -12.22
CA ILE A 313 6.99 12.06 -11.31
C ILE A 313 7.93 11.62 -10.20
N LEU A 314 7.99 10.32 -9.92
CA LEU A 314 8.83 9.77 -8.87
C LEU A 314 9.60 8.54 -9.33
N LEU A 315 10.92 8.62 -9.14
CA LEU A 315 11.84 7.53 -9.36
C LEU A 315 12.68 7.29 -8.09
N LYS A 316 12.53 6.11 -7.51
CA LYS A 316 13.36 5.62 -6.40
C LYS A 316 14.07 4.34 -6.79
N LEU A 317 15.39 4.32 -6.63
CA LEU A 317 16.25 3.18 -6.90
C LEU A 317 17.16 2.96 -5.69
N ALA A 318 16.80 1.98 -4.87
CA ALA A 318 17.53 1.60 -3.66
C ALA A 318 18.42 0.38 -3.91
N HIS A 319 19.59 0.35 -3.26
CA HIS A 319 20.57 -0.73 -3.34
C HIS A 319 21.07 -1.07 -4.76
N THR A 320 20.92 -0.13 -5.69
CA THR A 320 21.51 -0.19 -7.03
C THR A 320 22.15 1.14 -7.39
N PHE A 321 23.14 1.08 -8.26
CA PHE A 321 23.84 2.24 -8.78
C PHE A 321 23.17 2.77 -10.05
N PHE A 322 22.99 4.09 -10.14
CA PHE A 322 22.58 4.74 -11.38
C PHE A 322 23.82 5.20 -12.17
N PRO A 323 24.04 4.73 -13.41
CA PRO A 323 25.22 5.11 -14.19
C PRO A 323 25.29 6.63 -14.44
N PRO A 324 26.36 7.32 -14.03
CA PRO A 324 26.45 8.79 -14.09
C PRO A 324 26.40 9.30 -15.53
N ASN A 325 26.98 8.55 -16.46
CA ASN A 325 26.97 8.85 -17.89
C ASN A 325 25.57 8.76 -18.52
N LEU A 326 24.59 8.20 -17.81
CA LEU A 326 23.20 8.10 -18.26
C LEU A 326 22.29 9.14 -17.61
N LEU A 327 22.73 9.91 -16.61
CA LEU A 327 21.88 10.89 -15.91
C LEU A 327 21.25 11.92 -16.87
N GLU A 328 22.02 12.41 -17.83
CA GLU A 328 21.53 13.42 -18.80
C GLU A 328 20.60 12.85 -19.88
N THR A 329 20.57 11.53 -20.07
CA THR A 329 19.89 10.90 -21.23
C THR A 329 18.83 9.87 -20.87
N ALA A 330 18.92 9.25 -19.69
CA ALA A 330 18.05 8.18 -19.24
C ALA A 330 16.98 8.63 -18.24
N LEU A 331 17.09 9.84 -17.67
CA LEU A 331 16.09 10.33 -16.73
C LEU A 331 14.78 10.70 -17.44
N PRO A 332 13.61 10.32 -16.90
CA PRO A 332 12.32 10.78 -17.41
C PRO A 332 12.18 12.31 -17.32
N PRO A 333 11.44 12.94 -18.24
CA PRO A 333 11.45 14.39 -18.40
C PRO A 333 10.69 15.18 -17.32
N ASN A 334 9.79 14.53 -16.57
CA ASN A 334 8.88 15.20 -15.63
C ASN A 334 9.09 14.74 -14.18
N ILE A 335 10.31 14.33 -13.81
CA ILE A 335 10.60 13.89 -12.44
C ILE A 335 10.50 15.08 -11.47
N GLU A 336 9.69 14.91 -10.44
CA GLU A 336 9.59 15.81 -9.28
C GLU A 336 10.42 15.32 -8.10
N LEU A 337 10.52 13.99 -7.91
CA LEU A 337 11.32 13.37 -6.84
C LEU A 337 12.21 12.26 -7.41
N LEU A 338 13.51 12.40 -7.16
CA LEU A 338 14.54 11.45 -7.54
C LEU A 338 15.28 10.98 -6.29
N ASP A 339 15.21 9.69 -5.99
CA ASP A 339 15.94 9.04 -4.89
C ASP A 339 16.81 7.92 -5.48
N ILE A 340 18.10 8.20 -5.66
CA ILE A 340 19.06 7.29 -6.28
C ILE A 340 20.37 7.32 -5.50
N PHE A 341 21.07 6.19 -5.49
CA PHE A 341 22.42 6.12 -4.93
C PHE A 341 23.46 6.56 -5.94
N LEU A 342 24.34 7.49 -5.54
CA LEU A 342 25.43 8.05 -6.35
C LEU A 342 26.71 8.19 -5.53
N TYR A 343 27.86 8.16 -6.21
CA TYR A 343 29.11 8.53 -5.56
C TYR A 343 29.25 10.04 -5.45
N GLN A 344 30.07 10.50 -4.50
CA GLN A 344 30.30 11.92 -4.23
C GLN A 344 30.79 12.71 -5.46
N ASP A 345 31.52 12.05 -6.36
CA ASP A 345 32.05 12.67 -7.57
C ASP A 345 30.98 12.87 -8.67
N ASP A 346 29.82 12.21 -8.55
CA ASP A 346 28.78 12.21 -9.57
C ASP A 346 27.71 13.32 -9.37
N PHE A 347 27.73 14.02 -8.23
CA PHE A 347 26.75 15.07 -7.92
C PHE A 347 26.70 16.20 -8.95
N ALA A 348 27.84 16.54 -9.56
CA ALA A 348 27.91 17.58 -10.59
C ALA A 348 27.15 17.18 -11.88
N ALA A 349 27.06 15.88 -12.18
CA ALA A 349 26.28 15.38 -13.32
C ALA A 349 24.78 15.41 -13.03
N VAL A 350 24.36 15.13 -11.79
CA VAL A 350 22.96 15.24 -11.36
C VAL A 350 22.46 16.67 -11.43
N ALA A 351 23.22 17.63 -10.89
CA ALA A 351 22.85 19.03 -10.89
C ALA A 351 22.61 19.55 -12.32
N LYS A 352 23.47 19.17 -13.26
CA LYS A 352 23.30 19.49 -14.69
C LYS A 352 22.07 18.85 -15.32
N ALA A 353 21.76 17.59 -14.98
CA ALA A 353 20.58 16.92 -15.49
C ALA A 353 19.27 17.52 -14.93
N ALA A 354 19.30 18.02 -13.70
CA ALA A 354 18.17 18.59 -12.98
C ALA A 354 17.91 20.08 -13.24
N ASP A 355 18.93 20.85 -13.62
CA ASP A 355 18.86 22.30 -13.90
C ASP A 355 17.96 22.68 -15.11
N SER A 356 17.16 21.75 -15.63
CA SER A 356 16.25 21.97 -16.75
C SER A 356 14.88 22.57 -16.39
N GLU A 357 14.48 22.69 -15.11
CA GLU A 357 13.48 23.66 -14.58
C GLU A 357 12.98 23.41 -13.12
N THR A 358 13.52 22.45 -12.35
CA THR A 358 12.99 22.09 -11.01
C THR A 358 14.00 22.21 -9.86
N PRO A 359 13.62 22.78 -8.70
CA PRO A 359 14.49 22.81 -7.52
C PRO A 359 14.49 21.44 -6.83
N LEU A 360 15.62 20.75 -6.84
CA LEU A 360 15.84 19.50 -6.08
C LEU A 360 16.43 19.79 -4.70
N GLU A 361 15.83 19.23 -3.64
CA GLU A 361 16.49 19.10 -2.34
C GLU A 361 17.41 17.87 -2.38
N LEU A 362 18.72 18.12 -2.43
CA LEU A 362 19.74 17.08 -2.35
C LEU A 362 20.08 16.79 -0.88
N SER A 363 19.74 15.62 -0.38
CA SER A 363 20.23 15.11 0.90
C SER A 363 21.25 14.00 0.66
N SER A 364 22.49 14.18 1.15
CA SER A 364 23.48 13.11 1.22
C SER A 364 23.32 12.37 2.55
N ASP A 365 22.98 11.09 2.51
CA ASP A 365 23.17 10.22 3.67
C ASP A 365 24.64 9.80 3.70
N ASP A 366 25.38 10.28 4.70
CA ASP A 366 26.78 9.90 4.95
C ASP A 366 26.85 8.41 5.36
N PHE A 367 27.53 7.60 4.55
CA PHE A 367 28.02 6.27 4.93
C PHE A 367 29.52 6.14 4.66
#